data_AF-A0A6V8LHZ1-F1
#
_entry.id   AF-A0A6V8LHZ1-F1
#
_cell.length_a   1.000
_cell.length_b   1.000
_cell.length_c   1.000
_cell.angle_alpha   90.00
_cell.angle_beta   90.00
_cell.angle_gamma   90.00
#
_symmetry.space_group_name_H-M   'P 1'
#
loop_
_entity.id
_entity.type
_entity.pdbx_description
1 polymer ?
#
loop_
_entity_poly.entity_id
_entity_poly.type
_entity_poly.pdbx_seq_one_letter_code
_entity_poly.pdbx_strand_id
1 'polypeptide(L)'
;MSKEDLILEKLGKIEAELAVMREAREPMDDLIRDLNPIMKQALYVMVNEFKDVEDSFQLEDVMPLVKKVLVNVKNLTWALEALETIIDMWHTMEPMMKSALHNTVRYLGTLEQRGVFRTYEAMLEVRAKVAQHYGPEDIEAMGDSFVTLLGLLKKMSNPEMLALLEKITDMPANIDLANAKPVGMFGVVGALSDSEVKNGIGVAMEMVKALGKLK
;
A
#
# COMPACT_ATOMS: atom_id res chain seq x y z
N MET A 1 -25.19 47.74 43.94
CA MET A 1 -25.60 46.48 44.59
C MET A 1 -24.55 46.15 45.63
N SER A 2 -24.94 45.86 46.87
CA SER A 2 -24.01 45.48 47.93
C SER A 2 -23.39 44.11 47.59
N LYS A 3 -22.17 43.85 48.06
CA LYS A 3 -21.52 42.53 47.88
C LYS A 3 -22.36 41.39 48.47
N GLU A 4 -23.17 41.69 49.47
CA GLU A 4 -24.07 40.76 50.15
C GLU A 4 -25.23 40.33 49.24
N ASP A 5 -25.80 41.25 48.46
CA ASP A 5 -26.89 40.95 47.51
C ASP A 5 -26.39 39.98 46.42
N LEU A 6 -25.15 40.18 45.96
CA LEU A 6 -24.53 39.34 44.94
C LEU A 6 -24.18 37.93 45.47
N ILE A 7 -23.87 37.82 46.76
CA ILE A 7 -23.60 36.53 47.42
C ILE A 7 -24.92 35.77 47.63
N LEU A 8 -25.98 36.45 48.05
CA LEU A 8 -27.31 35.85 48.22
C LEU A 8 -27.89 35.37 46.89
N GLU A 9 -27.71 36.12 45.81
CA GLU A 9 -28.14 35.70 44.46
C GLU A 9 -27.36 34.46 43.99
N LYS A 10 -26.05 34.41 44.23
CA LYS A 10 -25.22 33.24 43.89
C LYS A 10 -25.57 32.03 44.73
N LEU A 11 -25.82 32.20 46.03
CA LEU A 11 -26.29 31.13 46.91
C LEU A 11 -27.64 30.59 46.46
N GLY A 12 -28.59 31.46 46.13
CA GLY A 12 -29.91 31.05 45.62
C GLY A 12 -29.82 30.31 44.28
N LYS A 13 -28.89 30.69 43.39
CA LYS A 13 -28.63 29.97 42.14
C LYS A 13 -28.04 28.58 42.37
N ILE A 14 -27.08 28.46 43.29
CA ILE A 14 -26.48 27.17 43.67
C ILE A 14 -27.53 26.26 44.34
N GLU A 15 -28.39 26.83 45.18
CA GLU A 15 -29.46 26.10 45.86
C GLU A 15 -30.53 25.59 44.88
N ALA A 16 -30.86 26.38 43.85
CA ALA A 16 -31.74 25.97 42.76
C ALA A 16 -31.13 24.84 41.90
N GLU A 17 -29.84 24.92 41.57
CA GLU A 17 -29.15 23.84 40.85
C GLU A 17 -29.04 22.55 41.68
N LEU A 18 -28.83 22.67 43.00
CA LEU A 18 -28.80 21.54 43.92
C LEU A 18 -30.17 20.89 44.11
N ALA A 19 -31.26 21.65 44.03
CA ALA A 19 -32.62 21.11 44.11
C ALA A 19 -32.94 20.18 42.92
N VAL A 20 -32.56 20.58 41.70
CA VAL A 20 -32.75 19.75 40.49
C VAL A 20 -31.90 18.47 40.53
N MET A 21 -30.69 18.54 41.08
CA MET A 21 -29.86 17.35 41.30
C MET A 21 -30.41 16.42 42.40
N ARG A 22 -31.19 16.94 43.35
CA ARG A 22 -31.80 16.16 44.43
C ARG A 22 -33.03 15.40 43.97
N GLU A 23 -33.86 16.02 43.13
CA GLU A 23 -35.06 15.40 42.53
C GLU A 23 -34.72 14.22 41.62
N ALA A 24 -33.55 14.23 40.95
CA ALA A 24 -33.07 13.08 40.16
C ALA A 24 -32.54 11.91 41.01
N ARG A 25 -32.31 12.10 42.32
CA ARG A 25 -31.80 11.05 43.24
C ARG A 25 -32.91 10.29 43.95
N GLU A 26 -34.02 10.95 44.27
CA GLU A 26 -35.13 10.34 45.01
C GLU A 26 -35.72 9.10 44.32
N PRO A 27 -35.99 9.09 42.99
CA PRO A 27 -36.51 7.90 42.31
C PRO A 27 -35.54 6.71 42.32
N MET A 28 -34.23 6.98 42.40
CA MET A 28 -33.21 5.93 42.47
C MET A 28 -33.09 5.35 43.87
N ASP A 29 -33.21 6.18 44.90
CA ASP A 29 -33.19 5.72 46.29
C ASP A 29 -34.41 4.82 46.60
N ASP A 30 -35.58 5.14 46.03
CA ASP A 30 -36.78 4.30 46.16
C ASP A 30 -36.63 2.97 45.39
N LEU A 31 -36.11 2.99 44.16
CA LEU A 31 -35.82 1.77 43.41
C LEU A 31 -34.79 0.86 44.12
N ILE A 32 -33.75 1.46 44.71
CA ILE A 32 -32.76 0.74 45.53
C ILE A 32 -33.42 0.10 46.74
N ARG A 33 -34.33 0.82 47.40
CA ARG A 33 -35.02 0.36 48.60
C ARG A 33 -35.96 -0.80 48.30
N ASP A 34 -36.65 -0.77 47.17
CA ASP A 34 -37.58 -1.81 46.73
C ASP A 34 -36.86 -3.07 46.21
N LEU A 35 -35.67 -2.91 45.63
CA LEU A 35 -34.83 -4.04 45.19
C LEU A 35 -34.05 -4.70 46.34
N ASN A 36 -33.83 -4.00 47.45
CA ASN A 36 -33.02 -4.44 48.59
C ASN A 36 -33.41 -5.85 49.14
N PRO A 37 -34.69 -6.22 49.27
CA PRO A 37 -35.07 -7.54 49.80
C PRO A 37 -34.70 -8.69 48.86
N ILE A 38 -34.91 -8.50 47.55
CA ILE A 38 -34.62 -9.51 46.51
C ILE A 38 -33.11 -9.65 46.34
N MET A 39 -32.40 -8.52 46.32
CA MET A 39 -30.93 -8.49 46.24
C MET A 39 -30.29 -9.23 47.42
N LYS A 40 -30.78 -9.04 48.65
CA LYS A 40 -30.26 -9.75 49.82
C LYS A 40 -30.39 -11.26 49.70
N GLN A 41 -31.51 -11.77 49.17
CA GLN A 41 -31.72 -13.20 48.99
C GLN A 41 -30.83 -13.77 47.87
N ALA A 42 -30.71 -13.07 46.73
CA ALA A 42 -29.86 -13.50 45.63
C ALA A 42 -28.37 -13.49 46.00
N LEU A 43 -27.92 -12.48 46.75
CA LEU A 43 -26.55 -12.39 47.24
C LEU A 43 -26.22 -13.49 48.23
N TYR A 44 -27.14 -13.85 49.12
CA TYR A 44 -26.94 -14.96 50.05
C TYR A 44 -26.78 -16.31 49.33
N VAL A 45 -27.50 -16.52 48.22
CA VAL A 45 -27.36 -17.72 47.38
C VAL A 45 -26.04 -17.70 46.61
N MET A 46 -25.67 -16.57 45.99
CA MET A 46 -24.39 -16.43 45.30
C MET A 46 -23.20 -16.67 46.24
N VAL A 47 -23.19 -16.11 47.45
CA VAL A 47 -22.09 -16.29 48.40
C VAL A 47 -21.89 -17.76 48.81
N ASN A 48 -22.99 -18.51 48.94
CA ASN A 48 -22.90 -19.92 49.29
C ASN A 48 -22.41 -20.78 48.11
N GLU A 49 -22.72 -20.38 46.87
CA GLU A 49 -22.30 -21.10 45.65
C GLU A 49 -20.88 -20.71 45.19
N PHE A 50 -20.44 -19.47 45.48
CA PHE A 50 -19.10 -18.94 45.16
C PHE A 50 -18.08 -19.16 46.28
N LYS A 51 -18.38 -19.99 47.29
CA LYS A 51 -17.46 -20.33 48.40
C LYS A 51 -16.10 -20.88 47.95
N ASP A 52 -15.99 -21.36 46.70
CA ASP A 52 -14.76 -21.87 46.11
C ASP A 52 -13.87 -20.77 45.47
N VAL A 53 -14.29 -19.50 45.48
CA VAL A 53 -13.52 -18.34 44.96
C VAL A 53 -13.01 -17.50 46.12
N GLU A 54 -12.08 -18.06 46.89
CA GLU A 54 -11.79 -17.61 48.26
C GLU A 54 -11.00 -16.28 48.38
N ASP A 55 -10.32 -15.79 47.32
CA ASP A 55 -9.28 -14.75 47.49
C ASP A 55 -9.57 -13.36 46.88
N SER A 56 -10.70 -13.13 46.20
CA SER A 56 -10.92 -11.83 45.51
C SER A 56 -12.32 -11.24 45.59
N PHE A 57 -13.27 -11.93 46.21
CA PHE A 57 -14.66 -11.49 46.29
C PHE A 57 -15.07 -11.25 47.74
N GLN A 58 -15.00 -9.99 48.18
CA GLN A 58 -15.51 -9.58 49.48
C GLN A 58 -16.96 -9.13 49.33
N LEU A 59 -17.82 -9.56 50.27
CA LEU A 59 -19.23 -9.19 50.31
C LEU A 59 -19.42 -7.67 50.43
N GLU A 60 -18.45 -7.02 51.05
CA GLU A 60 -18.37 -5.58 51.24
C GLU A 60 -18.23 -4.81 49.91
N ASP A 61 -17.67 -5.42 48.86
CA ASP A 61 -17.46 -4.80 47.55
C ASP A 61 -18.69 -4.85 46.63
N VAL A 62 -19.65 -5.71 46.97
CA VAL A 62 -20.89 -5.89 46.20
C VAL A 62 -21.77 -4.64 46.26
N MET A 63 -21.93 -4.05 47.44
CA MET A 63 -22.80 -2.88 47.59
C MET A 63 -22.29 -1.65 46.83
N PRO A 64 -20.98 -1.31 46.87
CA PRO A 64 -20.38 -0.30 45.99
C PRO A 64 -20.57 -0.61 44.50
N LEU A 65 -20.44 -1.87 44.08
CA LEU A 65 -20.64 -2.29 42.69
C LEU A 65 -22.10 -2.05 42.24
N VAL A 66 -23.08 -2.50 43.03
CA VAL A 66 -24.50 -2.30 42.74
C VAL A 66 -24.82 -0.81 42.67
N LYS A 67 -24.32 -0.02 43.62
CA LYS A 67 -24.48 1.45 43.59
C LYS A 67 -23.84 2.05 42.33
N LYS A 68 -22.66 1.59 41.93
CA LYS A 68 -21.98 2.06 40.73
C LYS A 68 -22.77 1.71 39.47
N VAL A 69 -23.34 0.51 39.38
CA VAL A 69 -24.23 0.10 38.27
C VAL A 69 -25.46 1.00 38.21
N LEU A 70 -26.15 1.22 39.34
CA LEU A 70 -27.38 2.03 39.39
C LEU A 70 -27.14 3.51 39.07
N VAL A 71 -26.03 4.08 39.55
CA VAL A 71 -25.65 5.46 39.23
C VAL A 71 -25.17 5.59 37.78
N ASN A 72 -24.61 4.53 37.20
CA ASN A 72 -24.11 4.51 35.82
C ASN A 72 -25.08 3.87 34.82
N VAL A 73 -26.37 3.71 35.16
CA VAL A 73 -27.37 3.12 34.24
C VAL A 73 -27.35 3.81 32.88
N LYS A 74 -27.23 5.15 32.84
CA LYS A 74 -27.13 5.90 31.58
C LYS A 74 -25.93 5.49 30.72
N ASN A 75 -24.78 5.26 31.35
CA ASN A 75 -23.57 4.83 30.64
C ASN A 75 -23.69 3.37 30.15
N LEU A 76 -24.37 2.52 30.92
CA LEU A 76 -24.65 1.13 30.53
C LEU A 76 -25.66 1.08 29.37
N THR A 77 -26.72 1.89 29.42
CA THR A 77 -27.68 2.04 28.32
C THR A 77 -26.96 2.52 27.06
N TRP A 78 -26.13 3.56 27.15
CA TRP A 78 -25.34 4.02 26.02
C TRP A 78 -24.41 2.92 25.47
N ALA A 79 -23.77 2.13 26.34
CA ALA A 79 -22.92 1.03 25.90
C ALA A 79 -23.71 -0.06 25.16
N LEU A 80 -24.93 -0.37 25.62
CA LEU A 80 -25.82 -1.31 24.95
C LEU A 80 -26.29 -0.80 23.59
N GLU A 81 -26.66 0.48 23.50
CA GLU A 81 -27.01 1.15 22.23
C GLU A 81 -25.81 1.20 21.26
N ALA A 82 -24.61 1.40 21.78
CA ALA A 82 -23.39 1.36 20.99
C ALA A 82 -23.10 -0.05 20.45
N LEU A 83 -23.34 -1.10 21.25
CA LEU A 83 -23.25 -2.48 20.79
C LEU A 83 -24.29 -2.80 19.72
N GLU A 84 -25.53 -2.32 19.88
CA GLU A 84 -26.58 -2.45 18.86
C GLU A 84 -26.15 -1.77 17.54
N THR A 85 -25.61 -0.55 17.63
CA THR A 85 -25.07 0.18 16.47
C THR A 85 -23.93 -0.57 15.79
N ILE A 86 -23.04 -1.21 16.56
CA ILE A 86 -21.93 -2.03 16.01
C ILE A 86 -22.47 -3.27 15.31
N ILE A 87 -23.48 -3.92 15.88
CA ILE A 87 -24.13 -5.11 15.28
C ILE A 87 -24.83 -4.73 13.98
N ASP A 88 -25.55 -3.60 13.94
CA ASP A 88 -26.21 -3.09 12.74
C ASP A 88 -25.20 -2.71 11.65
N MET A 89 -24.10 -2.07 12.06
CA MET A 89 -22.99 -1.77 11.16
C MET A 89 -22.37 -3.07 10.61
N TRP A 90 -22.17 -4.08 11.45
CA TRP A 90 -21.65 -5.38 11.05
C TRP A 90 -22.57 -6.06 10.04
N HIS A 91 -23.88 -6.11 10.30
CA HIS A 91 -24.85 -6.68 9.36
C HIS A 91 -24.90 -5.93 8.03
N THR A 92 -24.66 -4.62 8.04
CA THR A 92 -24.58 -3.81 6.83
C THR A 92 -23.27 -4.06 6.06
N MET A 93 -22.15 -4.19 6.76
CA MET A 93 -20.82 -4.36 6.16
C MET A 93 -20.55 -5.80 5.73
N GLU A 94 -21.10 -6.81 6.42
CA GLU A 94 -20.84 -8.23 6.19
C GLU A 94 -21.03 -8.63 4.71
N PRO A 95 -22.14 -8.27 4.02
CA PRO A 95 -22.31 -8.60 2.60
C PRO A 95 -21.26 -7.94 1.72
N MET A 96 -20.91 -6.68 2.01
CA MET A 96 -19.89 -5.95 1.26
C MET A 96 -18.52 -6.58 1.43
N MET A 97 -18.14 -6.96 2.65
CA MET A 97 -16.87 -7.64 2.93
C MET A 97 -16.82 -9.01 2.25
N LYS A 98 -17.90 -9.80 2.32
CA LYS A 98 -17.98 -11.09 1.63
C LYS A 98 -17.83 -10.94 0.11
N SER A 99 -18.45 -9.92 -0.47
CA SER A 99 -18.32 -9.60 -1.90
C SER A 99 -16.89 -9.14 -2.24
N ALA A 100 -16.33 -8.23 -1.45
CA ALA A 100 -14.96 -7.72 -1.62
C ALA A 100 -13.94 -8.86 -1.52
N LEU A 101 -14.06 -9.74 -0.53
CA LEU A 101 -13.19 -10.91 -0.37
C LEU A 101 -13.28 -11.82 -1.60
N HIS A 102 -14.48 -12.18 -2.06
CA HIS A 102 -14.62 -13.00 -3.26
C HIS A 102 -14.01 -12.35 -4.50
N ASN A 103 -14.20 -11.04 -4.70
CA ASN A 103 -13.64 -10.31 -5.83
C ASN A 103 -12.12 -10.22 -5.74
N THR A 104 -11.56 -9.97 -4.55
CA THR A 104 -10.12 -9.98 -4.31
C THR A 104 -9.53 -11.36 -4.57
N VAL A 105 -10.13 -12.43 -4.05
CA VAL A 105 -9.67 -13.80 -4.30
C VAL A 105 -9.69 -14.12 -5.80
N ARG A 106 -10.77 -13.75 -6.52
CA ARG A 106 -10.85 -13.94 -7.98
C ARG A 106 -9.78 -13.14 -8.72
N TYR A 107 -9.55 -11.89 -8.32
CA TYR A 107 -8.55 -11.03 -8.92
C TYR A 107 -7.13 -11.59 -8.68
N LEU A 108 -6.79 -11.93 -7.43
CA LEU A 108 -5.51 -12.54 -7.08
C LEU A 108 -5.31 -13.87 -7.81
N GLY A 109 -6.35 -14.72 -7.89
CA GLY A 109 -6.29 -15.97 -8.66
C GLY A 109 -6.06 -15.72 -10.16
N THR A 110 -6.64 -14.66 -10.72
CA THR A 110 -6.39 -14.26 -12.12
C THR A 110 -4.94 -13.80 -12.32
N LEU A 111 -4.38 -13.05 -11.38
CA LEU A 111 -2.98 -12.65 -11.40
C LEU A 111 -2.05 -13.87 -11.31
N GLU A 112 -2.38 -14.83 -10.45
CA GLU A 112 -1.63 -16.07 -10.31
C GLU A 112 -1.67 -16.93 -11.59
N GLN A 113 -2.86 -17.09 -12.19
CA GLN A 113 -3.04 -17.84 -13.43
C GLN A 113 -2.26 -17.20 -14.59
N ARG A 114 -2.25 -15.86 -14.66
CA ARG A 114 -1.43 -15.09 -15.62
C ARG A 114 0.06 -15.12 -15.29
N GLY A 115 0.46 -15.75 -14.18
CA GLY A 115 1.85 -15.87 -13.76
C GLY A 115 2.47 -14.59 -13.21
N VAL A 116 1.65 -13.58 -12.88
CA VAL A 116 2.13 -12.27 -12.41
C VAL A 116 2.97 -12.42 -11.14
N PHE A 117 2.52 -13.22 -10.16
CA PHE A 117 3.29 -13.46 -8.94
C PHE A 117 4.64 -14.13 -9.22
N ARG A 118 4.66 -15.17 -10.08
CA ARG A 118 5.91 -15.83 -10.48
C ARG A 118 6.88 -14.86 -11.15
N THR A 119 6.39 -13.99 -12.02
CA THR A 119 7.22 -12.96 -12.68
C THR A 119 7.78 -11.95 -11.69
N TYR A 120 6.97 -11.49 -10.73
CA TYR A 120 7.42 -10.57 -9.69
C TYR A 120 8.46 -11.23 -8.76
N GLU A 121 8.23 -12.48 -8.37
CA GLU A 121 9.18 -13.26 -7.57
C GLU A 121 10.52 -13.43 -8.29
N ALA A 122 10.49 -13.81 -9.58
CA ALA A 122 11.71 -13.90 -10.38
C ALA A 122 12.44 -12.55 -10.48
N MET A 123 11.69 -11.44 -10.63
CA MET A 123 12.29 -10.11 -10.62
C MET A 123 12.93 -9.75 -9.28
N LEU A 124 12.30 -10.10 -8.16
CA LEU A 124 12.87 -9.91 -6.82
C LEU A 124 14.14 -10.74 -6.64
N GLU A 125 14.16 -11.97 -7.14
CA GLU A 125 15.36 -12.84 -7.10
C GLU A 125 16.50 -12.27 -7.96
N VAL A 126 16.20 -11.75 -9.14
CA VAL A 126 17.18 -11.04 -9.98
C VAL A 126 17.74 -9.83 -9.24
N ARG A 127 16.88 -9.01 -8.62
CA ARG A 127 17.32 -7.86 -7.80
C ARG A 127 18.20 -8.31 -6.64
N ALA A 128 17.84 -9.40 -5.96
CA ALA A 128 18.64 -9.95 -4.87
C ALA A 128 20.02 -10.41 -5.35
N LYS A 129 20.11 -11.10 -6.50
CA LYS A 129 21.38 -11.54 -7.11
C LYS A 129 22.27 -10.36 -7.50
N VAL A 130 21.66 -9.31 -8.06
CA VAL A 130 22.36 -8.06 -8.41
C VAL A 130 22.89 -7.39 -7.13
N ALA A 131 22.05 -7.24 -6.10
CA ALA A 131 22.45 -6.62 -4.83
C ALA A 131 23.52 -7.40 -4.04
N GLN A 132 23.68 -8.71 -4.29
CA GLN A 132 24.77 -9.50 -3.69
C GLN A 132 26.14 -9.19 -4.29
N HIS A 133 26.20 -8.75 -5.55
CA HIS A 133 27.45 -8.56 -6.29
C HIS A 133 27.78 -7.08 -6.52
N TYR A 134 26.78 -6.19 -6.43
CA TYR A 134 26.89 -4.77 -6.72
C TYR A 134 26.31 -3.96 -5.56
N GLY A 135 27.05 -2.94 -5.13
CA GLY A 135 26.60 -2.04 -4.08
C GLY A 135 25.50 -1.08 -4.54
N PRO A 136 24.93 -0.28 -3.63
CA PRO A 136 23.92 0.73 -3.98
C PRO A 136 24.43 1.73 -5.03
N GLU A 137 25.69 2.15 -4.91
CA GLU A 137 26.35 3.09 -5.84
C GLU A 137 26.53 2.48 -7.24
N ASP A 138 26.88 1.19 -7.31
CA ASP A 138 27.02 0.46 -8.58
C ASP A 138 25.67 0.29 -9.28
N ILE A 139 24.60 0.03 -8.52
CA ILE A 139 23.24 -0.09 -9.06
C ILE A 139 22.74 1.26 -9.60
N GLU A 140 23.06 2.36 -8.92
CA GLU A 140 22.72 3.71 -9.38
C GLU A 140 23.46 4.06 -10.68
N ALA A 141 24.77 3.79 -10.74
CA ALA A 141 25.58 3.97 -11.95
C ALA A 141 25.12 3.07 -13.11
N MET A 142 24.64 1.85 -12.82
CA MET A 142 24.01 0.97 -13.81
C MET A 142 22.72 1.57 -14.37
N GLY A 143 21.92 2.27 -13.55
CA GLY A 143 20.71 2.97 -13.99
C GLY A 143 20.99 4.01 -15.07
N ASP A 144 21.97 4.88 -14.84
CA ASP A 144 22.39 5.91 -15.81
C ASP A 144 22.98 5.31 -17.08
N SER A 145 23.75 4.22 -16.92
CA SER A 145 24.30 3.46 -18.04
C SER A 145 23.19 2.79 -18.85
N PHE A 146 22.13 2.28 -18.21
CA PHE A 146 20.98 1.67 -18.87
C PHE A 146 20.19 2.70 -19.69
N VAL A 147 19.98 3.90 -19.16
CA VAL A 147 19.35 5.01 -19.91
C VAL A 147 20.20 5.39 -21.13
N THR A 148 21.53 5.41 -20.98
CA THR A 148 22.44 5.66 -22.10
C THR A 148 22.33 4.58 -23.16
N LEU A 149 22.30 3.30 -22.78
CA LEU A 149 22.11 2.17 -23.69
C LEU A 149 20.77 2.24 -24.42
N LEU A 150 19.68 2.61 -23.75
CA LEU A 150 18.39 2.84 -24.39
C LEU A 150 18.44 4.00 -25.39
N GLY A 151 19.16 5.07 -25.06
CA GLY A 151 19.41 6.18 -25.98
C GLY A 151 20.19 5.75 -27.23
N LEU A 152 21.19 4.88 -27.06
CA LEU A 152 21.93 4.27 -28.18
C LEU A 152 21.04 3.36 -29.02
N LEU A 153 20.22 2.52 -28.38
CA LEU A 153 19.27 1.64 -29.05
C LEU A 153 18.31 2.46 -29.92
N LYS A 154 17.76 3.55 -29.38
CA LYS A 154 16.89 4.48 -30.12
C LYS A 154 17.61 5.08 -31.33
N LYS A 155 18.87 5.50 -31.18
CA LYS A 155 19.70 6.03 -32.28
C LYS A 155 19.98 4.96 -33.34
N MET A 156 20.19 3.70 -32.95
CA MET A 156 20.36 2.58 -33.88
C MET A 156 19.05 2.21 -34.58
N SER A 157 17.91 2.41 -33.94
CA SER A 157 16.58 2.26 -34.53
C SER A 157 16.17 3.43 -35.43
N ASN A 158 17.03 4.43 -35.66
CA ASN A 158 16.73 5.50 -36.61
C ASN A 158 16.60 4.92 -38.04
N PRO A 159 15.62 5.38 -38.84
CA PRO A 159 15.37 4.84 -40.18
C PRO A 159 16.61 4.84 -41.09
N GLU A 160 17.44 5.87 -40.99
CA GLU A 160 18.68 6.02 -41.77
C GLU A 160 19.73 4.94 -41.42
N MET A 161 19.87 4.61 -40.13
CA MET A 161 20.80 3.58 -39.66
C MET A 161 20.28 2.18 -39.99
N LEU A 162 18.98 1.95 -39.86
CA LEU A 162 18.35 0.70 -40.26
C LEU A 162 18.50 0.45 -41.77
N ALA A 163 18.29 1.47 -42.61
CA ALA A 163 18.46 1.37 -44.04
C ALA A 163 19.93 1.13 -44.45
N LEU A 164 20.90 1.68 -43.70
CA LEU A 164 22.31 1.39 -43.90
C LEU A 164 22.65 -0.06 -43.49
N LEU A 165 22.14 -0.50 -42.34
CA LEU A 165 22.33 -1.87 -41.85
C LEU A 165 21.76 -2.88 -42.84
N GLU A 166 20.53 -2.69 -43.32
CA GLU A 166 19.86 -3.53 -44.31
C GLU A 166 20.71 -3.70 -45.58
N LYS A 167 21.20 -2.58 -46.14
CA LYS A 167 22.08 -2.57 -47.32
C LYS A 167 23.41 -3.32 -47.08
N ILE A 168 23.97 -3.25 -45.88
CA ILE A 168 25.20 -3.97 -45.52
C ILE A 168 24.91 -5.47 -45.34
N THR A 169 23.80 -5.85 -44.74
CA THR A 169 23.41 -7.26 -44.57
C THR A 169 23.01 -7.94 -45.87
N ASP A 170 22.51 -7.20 -46.87
CA ASP A 170 22.18 -7.74 -48.19
C ASP A 170 23.39 -7.81 -49.14
N MET A 171 24.51 -7.17 -48.76
CA MET A 171 25.74 -7.14 -49.55
C MET A 171 26.31 -8.55 -49.83
N PRO A 172 26.38 -9.50 -48.88
CA PRO A 172 26.90 -10.85 -49.12
C PRO A 172 26.03 -11.68 -50.09
N ALA A 173 24.73 -11.41 -50.16
CA ALA A 173 23.83 -12.10 -51.10
C ALA A 173 24.09 -11.70 -52.56
N ASN A 174 24.73 -10.54 -52.77
CA ASN A 174 25.00 -9.96 -54.09
C ASN A 174 26.48 -9.99 -54.48
N ILE A 175 27.36 -10.58 -53.65
CA ILE A 175 28.80 -10.70 -53.94
C ILE A 175 29.16 -12.17 -54.07
N ASP A 176 29.62 -12.57 -55.25
CA ASP A 176 30.23 -13.88 -55.47
C ASP A 176 31.68 -13.89 -54.95
N LEU A 177 31.81 -14.08 -53.64
CA LEU A 177 33.10 -14.20 -52.96
C LEU A 177 33.84 -15.50 -53.34
N ALA A 178 33.13 -16.53 -53.80
CA ALA A 178 33.71 -17.82 -54.14
C ALA A 178 34.50 -17.78 -55.46
N ASN A 179 34.09 -16.93 -56.41
CA ASN A 179 34.74 -16.78 -57.72
C ASN A 179 35.50 -15.47 -57.90
N ALA A 180 35.77 -14.73 -56.82
CA ALA A 180 36.48 -13.46 -56.87
C ALA A 180 37.90 -13.64 -57.46
N LYS A 181 38.14 -13.08 -58.65
CA LYS A 181 39.44 -13.18 -59.33
C LYS A 181 40.46 -12.23 -58.70
N PRO A 182 41.70 -12.66 -58.48
CA PRO A 182 42.76 -11.77 -58.02
C PRO A 182 43.00 -10.67 -59.04
N VAL A 183 43.01 -9.43 -58.57
CA VAL A 183 43.19 -8.24 -59.41
C VAL A 183 44.68 -7.91 -59.49
N GLY A 184 45.27 -8.03 -60.68
CA GLY A 184 46.67 -7.64 -60.92
C GLY A 184 46.87 -6.12 -61.00
N MET A 185 48.11 -5.66 -61.06
CA MET A 185 48.47 -4.23 -61.06
C MET A 185 47.79 -3.43 -62.20
N PHE A 186 47.66 -4.02 -63.39
CA PHE A 186 46.88 -3.43 -64.50
C PHE A 186 45.35 -3.58 -64.33
N GLY A 187 44.90 -4.63 -63.63
CA GLY A 187 43.50 -4.84 -63.31
C GLY A 187 42.96 -3.79 -62.33
N VAL A 188 43.80 -3.30 -61.40
CA VAL A 188 43.45 -2.21 -60.49
C VAL A 188 43.23 -0.91 -61.27
N VAL A 189 44.09 -0.61 -62.24
CA VAL A 189 43.94 0.56 -63.12
C VAL A 189 42.68 0.44 -63.98
N GLY A 190 42.38 -0.75 -64.51
CA GLY A 190 41.14 -1.03 -65.22
C GLY A 190 39.89 -0.88 -64.34
N ALA A 191 39.94 -1.39 -63.10
CA ALA A 191 38.84 -1.30 -62.13
C ALA A 191 38.56 0.16 -61.74
N LEU A 192 39.57 1.03 -61.69
CA LEU A 192 39.39 2.46 -61.47
C LEU A 192 38.65 3.17 -62.61
N SER A 193 38.49 2.54 -63.78
CA SER A 193 37.66 3.08 -64.87
C SER A 193 36.18 2.74 -64.71
N ASP A 194 35.85 1.70 -63.92
CA ASP A 194 34.49 1.21 -63.67
C ASP A 194 33.68 2.20 -62.82
N SER A 195 32.42 2.44 -63.22
CA SER A 195 31.52 3.39 -62.55
C SER A 195 31.11 2.94 -61.15
N GLU A 196 30.96 1.64 -60.89
CA GLU A 196 30.59 1.11 -59.57
C GLU A 196 31.75 1.26 -58.58
N VAL A 197 32.97 0.97 -59.02
CA VAL A 197 34.19 1.14 -58.21
C VAL A 197 34.41 2.62 -57.87
N LYS A 198 34.22 3.53 -58.83
CA LYS A 198 34.27 4.99 -58.58
C LYS A 198 33.21 5.43 -57.57
N ASN A 199 31.98 4.94 -57.70
CA ASN A 199 30.90 5.26 -56.77
C ASN A 199 31.21 4.74 -55.35
N GLY A 200 31.73 3.52 -55.22
CA GLY A 200 32.15 2.96 -53.94
C GLY A 200 33.26 3.76 -53.27
N ILE A 201 34.28 4.17 -54.03
CA ILE A 201 35.34 5.06 -53.55
C ILE A 201 34.77 6.42 -53.13
N GLY A 202 33.83 6.98 -53.90
CA GLY A 202 33.14 8.23 -53.58
C GLY A 202 32.38 8.17 -52.25
N VAL A 203 31.63 7.09 -52.02
CA VAL A 203 30.92 6.84 -50.75
C VAL A 203 31.92 6.71 -49.60
N ALA A 204 32.99 5.94 -49.78
CA ALA A 204 34.04 5.79 -48.77
C ALA A 204 34.69 7.13 -48.40
N MET A 205 34.94 7.98 -49.40
CA MET A 205 35.50 9.32 -49.18
C MET A 205 34.54 10.24 -48.41
N GLU A 206 33.24 10.20 -48.69
CA GLU A 206 32.25 10.95 -47.90
C GLU A 206 32.12 10.42 -46.47
N MET A 207 32.22 9.10 -46.25
CA MET A 207 32.30 8.53 -44.90
C MET A 207 33.54 9.01 -44.15
N VAL A 208 34.72 8.99 -44.80
CA VAL A 208 35.97 9.50 -44.21
C VAL A 208 35.87 11.00 -43.91
N LYS A 209 35.25 11.78 -44.78
CA LYS A 209 35.01 13.21 -44.58
C LYS A 209 34.04 13.49 -43.44
N ALA A 210 33.02 12.66 -43.26
CA ALA A 210 32.11 12.73 -42.11
C ALA A 210 32.83 12.40 -40.80
N LEU A 211 33.69 11.37 -40.79
CA LEU A 211 34.55 11.04 -39.64
C LEU A 211 35.49 12.20 -39.29
N GLY A 212 36.03 12.90 -40.30
CA GLY A 212 36.85 14.09 -40.11
C GLY A 212 36.12 15.27 -39.45
N LYS A 213 34.79 15.33 -39.54
CA LYS A 213 33.95 16.36 -38.89
C LYS A 213 33.58 16.05 -37.45
N LEU A 214 33.85 14.82 -36.97
CA LEU A 214 33.60 14.41 -35.58
C LEU A 214 34.76 14.77 -34.63
N LYS A 215 35.83 15.36 -35.15
CA LYS A 215 37.05 15.74 -34.42
C LYS A 215 37.04 17.22 -34.04
#